data_AF-A0A1Z8A4D0-F1
#
_entry.id   AF-A0A1Z8A4D0-F1
#
_cell.length_a   1.000
_cell.length_b   1.000
_cell.length_c   1.000
_cell.angle_alpha   90.00
_cell.angle_beta   90.00
_cell.angle_gamma   90.00
#
_symmetry.space_group_name_H-M   'P 1'
#
loop_
_entity.id
_entity.type
_entity.pdbx_description
1 polymer ?
#
loop_
_entity_poly.entity_id
_entity_poly.type
_entity_poly.pdbx_seq_one_letter_code
_entity_poly.pdbx_strand_id
1 'polypeptide(L)'
;MTAISLQNTFISEVNFKDIYYDPQVKRIIKSANPLAICRNRKSDFRVDNIESLLMMYPIIGYFKGEHFILCSGLFSFNTVIQICKGNDRKISVIALRKKPRPKEIRHLFLTYLANQIVNQLFISDSSQIGFFLNAWFIKDENKKSIQGSKEWLCLFPSLSTKELLVRHLGIRNENL
;
A
#
# COMPACT_ATOMS: atom_id res chain seq x y z
N MET A 1 12.94 5.92 16.81
CA MET A 1 11.68 5.76 16.04
C MET A 1 11.05 4.45 16.49
N THR A 2 9.82 4.43 17.01
CA THR A 2 9.17 3.17 17.42
C THR A 2 8.54 2.53 16.19
N ALA A 3 9.09 1.41 15.72
CA ALA A 3 8.52 0.64 14.63
C ALA A 3 7.21 -0.02 15.06
N ILE A 4 6.29 -0.27 14.13
CA ILE A 4 5.11 -1.12 14.40
C ILE A 4 5.64 -2.50 14.78
N SER A 5 5.35 -2.94 16.01
CA SER A 5 5.75 -4.28 16.47
C SER A 5 4.76 -5.32 15.97
N LEU A 6 5.24 -6.29 15.20
CA LEU A 6 4.46 -7.45 14.76
C LEU A 6 3.97 -8.32 15.93
N GLN A 7 4.62 -8.24 17.10
CA GLN A 7 4.18 -8.94 18.32
C GLN A 7 2.83 -8.43 18.86
N ASN A 8 2.38 -7.25 18.40
CA ASN A 8 1.08 -6.68 18.74
C ASN A 8 0.01 -6.91 17.66
N THR A 9 0.11 -8.03 16.94
CA THR A 9 -0.83 -8.38 15.88
C THR A 9 -1.49 -9.74 16.13
N PHE A 10 -2.65 -9.95 15.51
CA PHE A 10 -3.36 -11.23 15.48
C PHE A 10 -4.10 -11.38 14.15
N ILE A 11 -4.37 -12.62 13.74
CA ILE A 11 -5.20 -12.89 12.57
C ILE A 11 -6.67 -12.91 13.00
N SER A 12 -7.54 -12.29 12.21
CA SER A 12 -8.98 -12.27 12.44
C SER A 12 -9.72 -12.40 11.12
N GLU A 13 -10.94 -12.91 11.16
CA GLU A 13 -11.83 -12.95 10.01
C GLU A 13 -12.81 -11.78 10.06
N VAL A 14 -12.87 -11.01 8.98
CA VAL A 14 -13.77 -9.86 8.87
C VAL A 14 -14.61 -9.95 7.60
N ASN A 15 -15.86 -9.50 7.65
CA ASN A 15 -16.62 -9.32 6.42
C ASN A 15 -15.96 -8.19 5.62
N PHE A 16 -15.64 -8.43 4.34
CA PHE A 16 -14.98 -7.41 3.53
C PHE A 16 -15.84 -6.14 3.35
N LYS A 17 -17.17 -6.23 3.52
CA LYS A 17 -18.09 -5.09 3.53
C LYS A 17 -17.93 -4.20 4.76
N ASP A 18 -17.39 -4.73 5.85
CA ASP A 18 -17.16 -4.01 7.12
C ASP A 18 -15.72 -3.45 7.25
N ILE A 19 -15.02 -3.35 6.12
CA ILE A 19 -13.68 -2.76 6.03
C ILE A 19 -13.78 -1.30 5.58
N TYR A 20 -13.23 -0.40 6.39
CA TYR A 20 -13.21 1.04 6.13
C TYR A 20 -11.78 1.57 6.09
N TYR A 21 -11.52 2.59 5.30
CA TYR A 21 -10.18 3.20 5.24
C TYR A 21 -9.89 4.10 6.44
N ASP A 22 -8.68 3.99 7.00
CA ASP A 22 -8.16 4.98 7.95
C ASP A 22 -8.10 6.39 7.30
N PRO A 23 -8.30 7.49 8.06
CA PRO A 23 -8.17 8.84 7.53
C PRO A 23 -6.85 9.15 6.80
N GLN A 24 -5.72 8.59 7.23
CA GLN A 24 -4.43 8.77 6.55
C GLN A 24 -4.41 8.06 5.19
N VAL A 25 -4.97 6.85 5.12
CA VAL A 25 -5.14 6.10 3.87
C VAL A 25 -6.05 6.89 2.92
N LYS A 26 -7.20 7.39 3.41
CA LYS A 26 -8.11 8.23 2.62
C LYS A 26 -7.41 9.48 2.08
N ARG A 27 -6.57 10.14 2.88
CA ARG A 27 -5.83 11.34 2.47
C ARG A 27 -4.87 11.05 1.31
N ILE A 28 -4.15 9.94 1.37
CA ILE A 28 -3.20 9.53 0.32
C ILE A 28 -3.94 9.10 -0.96
N ILE A 29 -5.04 8.35 -0.83
CA ILE A 29 -5.87 7.98 -2.00
C ILE A 29 -6.46 9.22 -2.68
N LYS A 30 -6.88 10.22 -1.89
CA LYS A 30 -7.40 11.49 -2.42
C LYS A 30 -6.33 12.34 -3.10
N SER A 31 -5.06 12.28 -2.68
CA SER A 31 -4.00 13.07 -3.32
C SER A 31 -3.62 12.52 -4.68
N ALA A 32 -3.58 11.20 -4.82
CA ALA A 32 -3.50 10.52 -6.11
C ALA A 32 -4.01 9.09 -5.96
N ASN A 33 -4.98 8.68 -6.79
CA ASN A 33 -5.66 7.39 -6.69
C ASN A 33 -4.74 6.22 -7.11
N PRO A 34 -4.22 5.41 -6.16
CA PRO A 34 -3.31 4.31 -6.48
C PRO A 34 -3.97 3.20 -7.32
N LEU A 35 -5.30 3.11 -7.33
CA LEU A 35 -6.03 2.11 -8.10
C LEU A 35 -6.07 2.44 -9.60
N ALA A 36 -5.75 3.68 -10.01
CA ALA A 36 -5.77 4.10 -11.41
C ALA A 36 -4.66 3.44 -12.25
N ILE A 37 -3.55 3.03 -11.62
CA ILE A 37 -2.41 2.35 -12.26
C ILE A 37 -2.47 0.83 -12.16
N CYS A 38 -3.45 0.32 -11.42
CA CYS A 38 -3.68 -1.12 -11.38
C CYS A 38 -3.99 -1.62 -12.78
N ARG A 39 -3.44 -2.79 -13.14
CA ARG A 39 -3.68 -3.43 -14.44
C ARG A 39 -5.18 -3.48 -14.75
N ASN A 40 -5.64 -2.62 -15.67
CA ASN A 40 -6.98 -2.66 -16.23
C ASN A 40 -7.08 -3.84 -17.18
N ARG A 41 -7.26 -5.05 -16.65
CA ARG A 41 -7.77 -6.26 -17.33
C ARG A 41 -7.62 -7.41 -16.34
N LYS A 42 -8.62 -8.29 -16.34
CA LYS A 42 -8.60 -9.68 -15.84
C LYS A 42 -7.20 -10.05 -15.36
N SER A 43 -6.94 -9.95 -14.06
CA SER A 43 -5.60 -10.13 -13.52
C SER A 43 -4.98 -11.41 -14.10
N ASP A 44 -3.81 -11.33 -14.73
CA ASP A 44 -3.04 -12.52 -15.11
C ASP A 44 -2.72 -13.38 -13.87
N PHE A 45 -2.81 -12.77 -12.67
CA PHE A 45 -3.09 -13.49 -11.44
C PHE A 45 -4.47 -14.14 -11.53
N ARG A 46 -4.52 -15.38 -12.02
CA ARG A 46 -5.55 -16.34 -11.62
C ARG A 46 -5.37 -16.62 -10.13
N VAL A 47 -5.83 -15.71 -9.29
CA VAL A 47 -6.01 -16.00 -7.88
C VAL A 47 -7.29 -16.81 -7.77
N ASP A 48 -7.17 -18.10 -8.04
CA ASP A 48 -8.28 -19.04 -7.82
C ASP A 48 -8.57 -19.18 -6.31
N ASN A 49 -7.66 -18.69 -5.45
CA ASN A 49 -7.76 -18.75 -4.00
C ASN A 49 -7.39 -17.42 -3.29
N ILE A 50 -8.40 -16.73 -2.76
CA ILE A 50 -8.25 -15.49 -1.97
C ILE A 50 -7.30 -15.66 -0.79
N GLU A 51 -7.29 -16.82 -0.12
CA GLU A 51 -6.42 -17.02 1.04
C GLU A 51 -4.95 -17.01 0.65
N SER A 52 -4.60 -17.56 -0.52
CA SER A 52 -3.23 -17.50 -1.05
C SER A 52 -2.80 -16.06 -1.35
N LEU A 53 -3.69 -15.23 -1.89
CA LEU A 53 -3.45 -13.81 -2.08
C LEU A 53 -3.19 -13.10 -0.76
N LEU A 54 -4.05 -13.33 0.25
CA LEU A 54 -3.97 -12.66 1.54
C LEU A 54 -2.79 -13.14 2.40
N MET A 55 -2.29 -14.36 2.18
CA MET A 55 -1.06 -14.84 2.78
C MET A 55 0.17 -14.11 2.24
N MET A 56 0.21 -13.85 0.93
CA MET A 56 1.34 -13.15 0.28
C MET A 56 1.27 -11.63 0.45
N TYR A 57 0.06 -11.08 0.42
CA TYR A 57 -0.20 -9.64 0.44
C TYR A 57 -1.32 -9.33 1.44
N PRO A 58 -1.03 -9.38 2.75
CA PRO A 58 -2.04 -9.28 3.79
C PRO A 58 -2.71 -7.92 3.81
N ILE A 59 -4.00 -7.93 4.14
CA ILE A 59 -4.74 -6.74 4.53
C ILE A 59 -4.45 -6.50 6.01
N ILE A 60 -3.95 -5.32 6.33
CA ILE A 60 -3.51 -4.96 7.68
C ILE A 60 -4.30 -3.75 8.16
N GLY A 61 -4.77 -3.80 9.40
CA GLY A 61 -5.63 -2.76 9.97
C GLY A 61 -5.84 -2.93 11.47
N TYR A 62 -6.79 -2.21 12.05
CA TYR A 62 -7.15 -2.31 13.46
C TYR A 62 -8.66 -2.22 13.64
N PHE A 63 -9.20 -2.73 14.74
CA PHE A 63 -10.63 -2.62 15.03
C PHE A 63 -10.98 -1.29 15.70
N LYS A 64 -12.08 -0.67 15.26
CA LYS A 64 -12.73 0.45 15.95
C LYS A 64 -14.20 0.08 16.18
N GLY A 65 -14.49 -0.49 17.35
CA GLY A 65 -15.76 -1.17 17.58
C GLY A 65 -15.81 -2.43 16.72
N GLU A 66 -16.92 -2.63 16.01
CA GLU A 66 -17.14 -3.79 15.12
C GLU A 66 -16.51 -3.62 13.73
N HIS A 67 -16.05 -2.41 13.40
CA HIS A 67 -15.52 -2.09 12.08
C HIS A 67 -14.00 -2.31 12.01
N PHE A 68 -13.56 -2.94 10.93
CA PHE A 68 -12.15 -3.09 10.63
C PHE A 68 -11.64 -1.88 9.84
N ILE A 69 -10.62 -1.22 10.36
CA ILE A 69 -10.04 -0.01 9.75
C ILE A 69 -8.74 -0.37 9.04
N LEU A 70 -8.76 -0.33 7.71
CA LEU A 70 -7.63 -0.65 6.83
C LEU A 70 -6.54 0.41 6.93
N CYS A 71 -5.32 -0.07 7.18
CA CYS A 71 -4.07 0.70 7.17
C CYS A 71 -3.15 0.32 6.00
N SER A 72 -3.23 -0.91 5.47
CA SER A 72 -2.40 -1.42 4.37
C SER A 72 -3.08 -2.58 3.63
N GLY A 73 -2.58 -2.92 2.44
CA GLY A 73 -3.14 -3.98 1.59
C GLY A 73 -4.22 -3.51 0.63
N LEU A 74 -4.16 -2.26 0.15
CA LEU A 74 -5.19 -1.66 -0.71
C LEU A 74 -5.49 -2.48 -1.98
N PHE A 75 -4.46 -2.95 -2.69
CA PHE A 75 -4.64 -3.71 -3.94
C PHE A 75 -5.20 -5.10 -3.68
N SER A 76 -4.78 -5.77 -2.61
CA SER A 76 -5.36 -7.04 -2.18
C SER A 76 -6.84 -6.86 -1.83
N PHE A 77 -7.18 -5.82 -1.07
CA PHE A 77 -8.55 -5.50 -0.72
C PHE A 77 -9.41 -5.20 -1.94
N ASN A 78 -8.90 -4.39 -2.88
CA ASN A 78 -9.61 -4.12 -4.15
C ASN A 78 -9.83 -5.39 -4.97
N THR A 79 -8.84 -6.28 -5.01
CA THR A 79 -8.94 -7.59 -5.69
C THR A 79 -10.00 -8.47 -5.02
N VAL A 80 -10.02 -8.54 -3.69
CA VAL A 80 -11.06 -9.25 -2.93
C VAL A 80 -12.44 -8.71 -3.26
N ILE A 81 -12.64 -7.38 -3.24
CA ILE A 81 -13.94 -6.78 -3.60
C ILE A 81 -14.37 -7.21 -5.00
N GLN A 82 -13.44 -7.26 -5.97
CA GLN A 82 -13.73 -7.64 -7.34
C GLN A 82 -14.10 -9.13 -7.47
N ILE A 83 -13.41 -10.02 -6.76
CA ILE A 83 -13.68 -11.47 -6.78
C ILE A 83 -14.99 -11.80 -6.03
N CYS A 84 -15.24 -11.16 -4.89
CA CYS A 84 -16.38 -11.45 -4.02
C CYS A 84 -17.66 -10.68 -4.35
N LYS A 85 -17.74 -9.99 -5.49
CA LYS A 85 -18.92 -9.20 -5.86
C LYS A 85 -20.20 -10.04 -5.75
N GLY A 86 -21.10 -9.62 -4.86
CA GLY A 86 -22.42 -10.25 -4.65
C GLY A 86 -22.50 -11.31 -3.55
N ASN A 87 -21.39 -11.68 -2.91
CA ASN A 87 -21.37 -12.67 -1.82
C ASN A 87 -21.04 -12.00 -0.46
N ASP A 88 -21.66 -12.47 0.62
CA ASP A 88 -21.15 -12.20 1.97
C ASP A 88 -20.05 -13.19 2.29
N ARG A 89 -18.81 -12.71 2.31
CA ARG A 89 -17.62 -13.53 2.56
C ARG A 89 -16.76 -12.88 3.64
N LYS A 90 -16.36 -13.69 4.62
CA LYS A 90 -15.31 -13.30 5.55
C LYS A 90 -13.94 -13.57 4.93
N ILE A 91 -12.98 -12.72 5.26
CA ILE A 91 -11.60 -12.84 4.81
C ILE A 91 -10.64 -12.71 5.98
N SER A 92 -9.51 -13.41 5.89
CA SER A 92 -8.40 -13.34 6.84
C SER A 92 -7.69 -11.99 6.74
N VAL A 93 -7.56 -11.28 7.87
CA VAL A 93 -6.83 -10.01 7.98
C VAL A 93 -5.86 -10.03 9.15
N ILE A 94 -4.80 -9.23 9.06
CA ILE A 94 -3.89 -8.99 10.18
C ILE A 94 -4.39 -7.76 10.94
N ALA A 95 -4.84 -7.98 12.16
CA ALA A 95 -5.34 -6.94 13.05
C ALA A 95 -4.27 -6.50 14.06
N LEU A 96 -4.05 -5.19 14.15
CA LEU A 96 -3.23 -4.55 15.17
C LEU A 96 -4.06 -4.42 16.45
N ARG A 97 -3.49 -4.82 17.59
CA ARG A 97 -4.18 -4.79 18.91
C ARG A 97 -4.58 -3.39 19.36
N LYS A 98 -3.88 -2.36 18.88
CA LYS A 98 -4.14 -0.95 19.20
C LYS A 98 -4.08 -0.13 17.92
N LYS A 99 -4.86 0.95 17.89
CA LYS A 99 -4.78 1.95 16.82
C LYS A 99 -3.36 2.54 16.77
N PRO A 100 -2.65 2.45 15.62
CA PRO A 100 -1.35 3.10 15.48
C PRO A 100 -1.47 4.63 15.41
N ARG A 101 -0.35 5.30 15.67
CA ARG A 101 -0.27 6.76 15.50
C ARG A 101 -0.43 7.11 14.02
N PRO A 102 -1.00 8.28 13.67
CA PRO A 102 -1.18 8.68 12.27
C PRO A 102 0.08 8.57 11.41
N LYS A 103 1.24 8.93 11.96
CA LYS A 103 2.53 8.80 11.27
C LYS A 103 2.90 7.36 10.94
N GLU A 104 2.61 6.42 11.84
CA GLU A 104 2.88 4.99 11.65
C GLU A 104 1.97 4.41 10.56
N ILE A 105 0.69 4.81 10.53
CA ILE A 105 -0.25 4.40 9.47
C ILE A 105 0.23 4.94 8.12
N ARG A 106 0.63 6.21 8.05
CA ARG A 106 1.18 6.81 6.83
C ARG A 106 2.41 6.05 6.35
N HIS A 107 3.37 5.79 7.23
CA HIS A 107 4.56 5.03 6.87
C HIS A 107 4.21 3.63 6.38
N LEU A 108 3.37 2.89 7.13
CA LEU A 108 2.94 1.54 6.75
C LEU A 108 2.31 1.51 5.35
N PHE A 109 1.42 2.47 5.08
CA PHE A 109 0.72 2.56 3.81
C PHE A 109 1.65 2.97 2.66
N LEU A 110 2.53 3.93 2.87
CA LEU A 110 3.49 4.37 1.85
C LEU A 110 4.54 3.29 1.55
N THR A 111 5.05 2.59 2.56
CA THR A 111 5.94 1.44 2.37
C THR A 111 5.25 0.38 1.52
N TYR A 112 3.98 0.09 1.82
CA TYR A 112 3.18 -0.83 1.00
C TYR A 112 3.08 -0.35 -0.44
N LEU A 113 2.56 0.86 -0.68
CA LEU A 113 2.35 1.39 -2.04
C LEU A 113 3.65 1.44 -2.84
N ALA A 114 4.72 1.95 -2.24
CA ALA A 114 6.02 2.00 -2.89
C ALA A 114 6.57 0.59 -3.14
N ASN A 115 6.42 -0.38 -2.23
CA ASN A 115 6.79 -1.77 -2.52
C ASN A 115 5.98 -2.38 -3.68
N GLN A 116 4.69 -2.05 -3.80
CA GLN A 116 3.89 -2.52 -4.93
C GLN A 116 4.29 -1.86 -6.24
N ILE A 117 4.75 -0.60 -6.21
CA ILE A 117 5.39 0.06 -7.35
C ILE A 117 6.70 -0.60 -7.71
N VAL A 118 7.55 -0.80 -6.70
CA VAL A 118 8.91 -1.30 -6.82
C VAL A 118 8.93 -2.71 -7.40
N ASN A 119 8.07 -3.58 -6.89
CA ASN A 119 7.99 -4.97 -7.34
C ASN A 119 7.02 -5.14 -8.55
N GLN A 120 6.40 -4.05 -9.02
CA GLN A 120 5.46 -4.01 -10.16
C GLN A 120 4.34 -5.06 -10.14
N LEU A 121 3.97 -5.57 -8.96
CA LEU A 121 3.07 -6.72 -8.82
C LEU A 121 1.66 -6.42 -9.36
N PHE A 122 1.19 -5.19 -9.17
CA PHE A 122 -0.14 -4.75 -9.60
C PHE A 122 -0.11 -3.64 -10.65
N ILE A 123 1.06 -3.14 -11.04
CA ILE A 123 1.20 -1.92 -11.84
C ILE A 123 1.43 -2.25 -13.31
N SER A 124 0.77 -1.50 -14.20
CA SER A 124 0.91 -1.63 -15.67
C SER A 124 1.66 -0.47 -16.32
N ASP A 125 1.54 0.72 -15.74
CA ASP A 125 2.01 1.94 -16.39
C ASP A 125 3.18 2.56 -15.63
N SER A 126 4.39 2.22 -16.07
CA SER A 126 5.63 2.76 -15.52
C SER A 126 5.75 4.28 -15.70
N SER A 127 5.06 4.87 -16.68
CA SER A 127 5.13 6.31 -16.95
C SER A 127 4.46 7.15 -15.86
N GLN A 128 3.50 6.55 -15.14
CA GLN A 128 2.80 7.23 -14.06
C GLN A 128 3.47 7.09 -12.69
N ILE A 129 4.50 6.24 -12.56
CA ILE A 129 5.19 6.00 -11.28
C ILE A 129 5.70 7.30 -10.66
N GLY A 130 6.38 8.15 -11.44
CA GLY A 130 6.88 9.44 -10.98
C GLY A 130 5.76 10.35 -10.46
N PHE A 131 4.62 10.39 -11.14
CA PHE A 131 3.47 11.17 -10.69
C PHE A 131 2.98 10.73 -9.30
N PHE A 132 2.79 9.42 -9.09
CA PHE A 132 2.33 8.91 -7.79
C PHE A 132 3.34 9.12 -6.68
N LEU A 133 4.63 8.86 -6.95
CA LEU A 133 5.66 9.06 -5.94
C LEU A 133 5.76 10.53 -5.52
N ASN A 134 5.71 11.47 -6.46
CA ASN A 134 5.73 12.91 -6.15
C ASN A 134 4.42 13.40 -5.50
N ALA A 135 3.28 12.75 -5.75
CA ALA A 135 2.01 13.09 -5.10
C ALA A 135 1.89 12.52 -3.67
N TRP A 136 2.58 11.43 -3.36
CA TRP A 136 2.49 10.75 -2.07
C TRP A 136 3.61 11.13 -1.10
N PHE A 137 4.82 11.32 -1.59
CA PHE A 137 5.99 11.71 -0.80
C PHE A 137 6.24 13.21 -0.90
N ILE A 138 6.50 13.84 0.23
CA ILE A 138 6.81 15.27 0.28
C ILE A 138 8.32 15.45 0.14
N LYS A 139 8.74 16.27 -0.82
CA LYS A 139 10.14 16.67 -0.97
C LYS A 139 10.53 17.62 0.17
N ASP A 140 11.58 17.29 0.91
CA ASP A 140 12.15 18.21 1.89
C ASP A 140 12.70 19.46 1.16
N GLU A 141 12.57 20.64 1.76
CA GLU A 141 12.92 21.93 1.11
C GLU A 141 14.36 21.93 0.57
N ASN A 142 15.31 21.44 1.37
CA ASN A 142 16.74 21.43 1.05
C ASN A 142 17.20 20.23 0.20
N LYS A 143 16.27 19.46 -0.37
CA LYS A 143 16.58 18.25 -1.15
C LYS A 143 16.26 18.45 -2.62
N LYS A 144 17.10 17.87 -3.49
CA LYS A 144 16.94 17.92 -4.95
C LYS A 144 15.79 17.04 -5.46
N SER A 145 15.44 15.98 -4.75
CA SER A 145 14.33 15.07 -5.08
C SER A 145 13.78 14.39 -3.82
N ILE A 146 12.63 13.72 -3.96
CA ILE A 146 12.00 12.97 -2.84
C ILE A 146 12.92 11.87 -2.31
N GLN A 147 13.82 11.30 -3.14
CA GLN A 147 14.72 10.22 -2.73
C GLN A 147 15.74 10.69 -1.70
N GLY A 148 16.03 11.99 -1.66
CA GLY A 148 16.87 12.60 -0.63
C GLY A 148 16.12 13.01 0.65
N SER A 149 14.78 12.95 0.66
CA SER A 149 13.94 13.34 1.80
C SER A 149 14.04 12.33 2.93
N LYS A 150 13.90 12.81 4.18
CA LYS A 150 13.92 11.95 5.37
C LYS A 150 12.83 10.88 5.35
N GLU A 151 11.61 11.21 4.89
CA GLU A 151 10.50 10.25 4.81
C GLU A 151 10.84 9.08 3.87
N TRP A 152 11.39 9.36 2.69
CA TRP A 152 11.78 8.34 1.73
C TRP A 152 12.92 7.47 2.25
N LEU A 153 14.02 8.08 2.70
CA LEU A 153 15.20 7.36 3.17
C LEU A 153 14.92 6.50 4.41
N CYS A 154 13.91 6.84 5.20
CA CYS A 154 13.44 6.01 6.30
C CYS A 154 12.84 4.68 5.82
N LEU A 155 12.23 4.66 4.62
CA LEU A 155 11.55 3.48 4.07
C LEU A 155 12.44 2.71 3.09
N PHE A 156 13.20 3.43 2.27
CA PHE A 156 14.03 2.89 1.20
C PHE A 156 15.46 3.43 1.26
N PRO A 157 16.24 3.11 2.31
CA PRO A 157 17.57 3.69 2.52
C PRO A 157 18.56 3.36 1.37
N SER A 158 18.38 2.23 0.69
CA SER A 158 19.19 1.80 -0.45
C SER A 158 18.81 2.47 -1.78
N LEU A 159 17.64 3.12 -1.86
CA LEU A 159 17.16 3.82 -3.06
C LEU A 159 17.28 5.34 -2.89
N SER A 160 18.46 5.80 -2.49
CA SER A 160 18.70 7.17 -2.02
C SER A 160 18.81 8.23 -3.12
N THR A 161 18.84 7.83 -4.39
CA THR A 161 18.87 8.75 -5.54
C THR A 161 17.86 8.36 -6.61
N LYS A 162 17.55 9.30 -7.50
CA LYS A 162 16.67 9.06 -8.65
C LYS A 162 17.23 7.94 -9.53
N GLU A 163 18.53 7.96 -9.81
CA GLU A 163 19.21 6.98 -10.68
C GLU A 163 19.13 5.57 -10.10
N LEU A 164 19.31 5.43 -8.78
CA LEU A 164 19.17 4.14 -8.09
C LEU A 164 17.74 3.61 -8.21
N LEU A 165 16.74 4.48 -8.03
CA LEU A 165 15.35 4.10 -8.18
C LEU A 165 14.99 3.72 -9.63
N VAL A 166 15.41 4.50 -10.62
CA VAL A 166 15.22 4.20 -12.05
C VAL A 166 15.79 2.83 -12.40
N ARG A 167 17.05 2.57 -11.99
CA ARG A 167 17.72 1.30 -12.23
C ARG A 167 16.99 0.14 -11.57
N HIS A 168 16.56 0.32 -10.32
CA HIS A 168 15.85 -0.71 -9.58
C HIS A 168 14.49 -1.04 -10.20
N LEU A 169 13.77 -0.02 -10.67
CA LEU A 169 12.47 -0.18 -11.32
C LEU A 169 12.57 -0.70 -12.76
N GLY A 170 13.73 -0.63 -13.40
CA GLY A 170 13.89 -0.98 -14.81
C GLY A 170 13.11 -0.05 -15.77
N ILE A 171 12.88 1.20 -15.37
CA ILE A 171 12.13 2.19 -16.16
C ILE A 171 13.07 3.26 -16.73
N ARG A 172 12.55 4.13 -17.61
CA ARG A 172 13.31 5.28 -18.12
C ARG A 172 13.31 6.43 -17.11
N ASN A 173 14.40 7.21 -17.08
CA ASN A 173 14.57 8.34 -16.15
C ASN A 173 13.54 9.48 -16.35
N GLU A 174 12.98 9.60 -17.56
CA GLU A 174 11.91 10.53 -17.91
C GLU A 174 10.58 10.24 -17.18
N ASN A 175 10.42 9.02 -16.65
CA ASN A 175 9.20 8.58 -15.96
C ASN A 175 9.23 8.82 -14.44
N LEU A 176 10.25 9.51 -13.91
CA LEU A 176 10.47 9.77 -12.48
C LEU A 176 10.65 11.25 -12.15
#